data_AF-A0A9E2NJ37-F1
#
_entry.id   AF-A0A9E2NJ37-F1
#
_cell.length_a   1.000
_cell.length_b   1.000
_cell.length_c   1.000
_cell.angle_alpha   90.00
_cell.angle_beta   90.00
_cell.angle_gamma   90.00
#
_symmetry.space_group_name_H-M   'P 1'
#
loop_
_entity.id
_entity.type
_entity.pdbx_description
1 polymer ?
#
loop_
_entity_poly.entity_id
_entity_poly.type
_entity_poly.pdbx_seq_one_letter_code
_entity_poly.pdbx_strand_id
1 'polypeptide(L)' 'MKFGRVIAAALSLALLASTPVFSAVKPGASCKKVGQKTVSKGKTYTCIKSGKKLIWNKGVSNT' A
#
# COMPACT_ATOMS: atom_id res chain seq x y z
N MET A 1 38.31 -26.55 -11.89
CA MET A 1 36.87 -26.57 -12.28
C MET A 1 36.13 -25.70 -11.26
N LYS A 2 36.08 -24.35 -11.35
CA LYS A 2 35.30 -23.49 -12.27
C LYS A 2 33.91 -24.08 -12.57
N PHE A 3 32.86 -23.26 -12.51
CA PHE A 3 31.45 -23.53 -12.89
C PHE A 3 30.40 -23.80 -11.80
N GLY A 4 30.74 -23.98 -10.53
CA GLY A 4 29.73 -24.25 -9.48
C GLY A 4 29.10 -23.04 -8.78
N ARG A 5 29.74 -21.86 -8.83
CA ARG A 5 29.39 -20.71 -7.96
C ARG A 5 28.72 -19.54 -8.68
N VAL A 6 28.62 -19.56 -10.01
CA VAL A 6 28.12 -18.42 -10.81
C VAL A 6 26.64 -18.56 -11.15
N ILE A 7 26.09 -19.79 -11.20
CA ILE A 7 24.69 -20.02 -11.57
C ILE A 7 23.73 -19.71 -10.40
N ALA A 8 24.18 -19.88 -9.16
CA ALA A 8 23.36 -19.58 -7.98
C ALA A 8 23.23 -18.07 -7.67
N ALA A 9 24.09 -17.23 -8.26
CA ALA A 9 24.12 -15.79 -7.98
C ALA A 9 23.17 -14.97 -8.87
N ALA A 10 22.66 -15.54 -9.98
CA ALA A 10 21.82 -14.82 -10.93
C ALA A 10 20.31 -14.92 -10.64
N LEU A 11 19.87 -15.95 -9.89
CA LEU A 11 18.44 -16.18 -9.62
C LEU A 11 17.92 -15.47 -8.36
N SER A 12 18.80 -14.88 -7.56
CA SER A 12 18.43 -14.27 -6.27
C SER A 12 17.89 -12.84 -6.41
N LEU A 13 18.08 -12.20 -7.58
CA LEU A 13 17.81 -10.78 -7.76
C LEU A 13 16.41 -10.45 -8.28
N ALA A 14 15.55 -11.46 -8.51
CA ALA A 14 14.23 -11.26 -9.13
C ALA A 14 13.09 -10.98 -8.13
N LEU A 15 13.30 -11.08 -6.82
CA LEU A 15 12.19 -11.18 -5.86
C LEU A 15 12.01 -10.00 -4.89
N LEU A 16 12.69 -8.88 -5.08
CA LEU A 16 12.79 -7.83 -4.04
C LEU A 16 12.00 -6.53 -4.28
N ALA A 17 11.15 -6.41 -5.30
CA ALA A 17 10.54 -5.11 -5.59
C ALA A 17 9.05 -5.17 -5.94
N SER A 18 8.24 -5.70 -5.02
CA SER A 18 6.79 -5.44 -5.01
C SER A 18 6.41 -4.79 -3.68
N THR A 19 7.07 -3.69 -3.31
CA THR A 19 6.55 -2.84 -2.24
C THR A 19 5.30 -2.14 -2.80
N PRO A 20 4.12 -2.31 -2.16
CA PRO A 20 2.96 -1.57 -2.58
C PRO A 20 3.23 -0.07 -2.35
N VAL A 21 3.34 0.70 -3.43
CA VAL A 21 3.31 2.16 -3.38
C VAL A 21 1.94 2.57 -2.88
N PHE A 22 1.80 2.74 -1.56
CA PHE A 22 0.66 3.39 -0.96
C PHE A 22 0.85 4.88 -1.14
N SER A 23 0.25 5.43 -2.19
CA SER A 23 0.11 6.89 -2.35
C SER A 23 -0.51 7.47 -1.08
N ALA A 24 0.04 8.61 -0.62
CA ALA A 24 -0.46 9.31 0.55
C ALA A 24 -1.99 9.47 0.48
N VAL A 25 -2.70 8.87 1.44
CA VAL A 25 -4.15 8.85 1.47
C VAL A 25 -4.65 10.27 1.67
N LYS A 26 -5.31 10.81 0.64
CA LYS A 26 -5.93 12.13 0.68
C LYS A 26 -7.41 11.98 1.03
N PRO A 27 -7.94 12.76 1.98
CA PRO A 27 -9.36 12.74 2.28
C PRO A 27 -10.17 13.15 1.04
N GLY A 28 -11.25 12.44 0.76
CA GLY A 28 -12.05 12.63 -0.45
C GLY A 28 -11.50 11.96 -1.71
N ALA A 29 -10.27 11.43 -1.70
CA ALA A 29 -9.75 10.65 -2.82
C ALA A 29 -10.50 9.32 -2.94
N SER A 30 -10.58 8.79 -4.17
CA SER A 30 -11.21 7.51 -4.42
C SER A 30 -10.44 6.37 -3.74
N CYS A 31 -11.18 5.40 -3.23
CA CYS A 31 -10.62 4.21 -2.62
C CYS A 31 -11.21 2.95 -3.26
N LYS A 32 -10.43 1.87 -3.28
CA LYS A 32 -10.79 0.64 -4.01
C LYS A 32 -11.89 -0.16 -3.32
N LYS A 33 -11.94 -0.16 -1.97
CA LYS A 33 -12.82 -1.04 -1.21
C LYS A 33 -13.29 -0.38 0.09
N VAL A 34 -14.61 -0.38 0.32
CA VAL A 34 -15.21 0.09 1.57
C VAL A 34 -14.62 -0.66 2.77
N GLY A 35 -14.33 0.07 3.84
CA GLY A 35 -13.76 -0.48 5.07
C GLY A 35 -12.24 -0.62 5.05
N GLN A 36 -11.57 -0.34 3.93
CA GLN A 36 -10.12 -0.29 3.88
C GLN A 36 -9.62 0.81 4.82
N LYS A 37 -8.65 0.51 5.68
CA LYS A 37 -8.07 1.43 6.67
C LYS A 37 -6.62 1.74 6.32
N THR A 38 -6.19 2.97 6.52
CA THR A 38 -4.79 3.37 6.32
C THR A 38 -4.44 4.45 7.32
N VAL A 39 -3.29 4.30 7.98
CA VAL A 39 -2.80 5.30 8.92
C VAL A 39 -1.83 6.22 8.20
N SER A 40 -2.07 7.52 8.27
CA SER A 40 -1.14 8.53 7.74
C SER A 40 -1.04 9.68 8.73
N LYS A 41 0.20 10.04 9.10
CA LYS A 41 0.49 11.11 10.07
C LYS A 41 -0.30 10.98 11.38
N GLY A 42 -0.40 9.77 11.94
CA GLY A 42 -1.12 9.50 13.20
C GLY A 42 -2.65 9.52 13.10
N LYS A 43 -3.21 9.66 11.89
CA LYS A 43 -4.65 9.61 11.63
C LYS A 43 -5.01 8.36 10.86
N THR A 44 -6.07 7.67 11.29
CA THR A 44 -6.64 6.51 10.61
C THR A 44 -7.69 6.96 9.61
N TYR A 45 -7.38 6.84 8.33
CA TYR A 45 -8.30 7.02 7.22
C TYR A 45 -9.03 5.72 6.95
N THR A 46 -10.34 5.80 6.74
CA THR A 46 -11.20 4.67 6.41
C THR A 46 -11.91 4.98 5.10
N CYS A 47 -11.86 4.05 4.15
CA CYS A 47 -12.61 4.11 2.92
C CYS A 47 -14.09 3.92 3.23
N ILE A 48 -14.90 4.93 2.93
CA ILE A 48 -16.33 4.97 3.17
C ILE A 48 -17.07 5.16 1.84
N LYS A 49 -18.33 4.73 1.82
CA LYS A 49 -19.23 5.04 0.71
C LYS A 49 -19.78 6.45 0.92
N SER A 50 -19.50 7.36 -0.01
CA SER A 50 -20.05 8.71 -0.03
C SER A 50 -20.97 8.85 -1.24
N GLY A 51 -22.27 8.70 -1.00
CA GLY A 51 -23.28 8.63 -2.05
C GLY A 51 -23.04 7.43 -2.97
N LYS A 52 -22.69 7.70 -4.23
CA LYS A 52 -22.41 6.69 -5.27
C LYS A 52 -20.93 6.32 -5.41
N LYS A 53 -20.01 7.01 -4.72
CA LYS A 53 -18.56 6.84 -4.84
C LYS A 53 -17.95 6.24 -3.55
N LEU A 54 -16.80 5.59 -3.69
CA LEU A 54 -15.99 5.14 -2.58
C LEU A 54 -14.85 6.14 -2.36
N ILE A 55 -14.81 6.79 -1.19
CA ILE A 55 -13.80 7.79 -0.86
C ILE A 55 -13.19 7.58 0.52
N TRP A 56 -11.97 8.06 0.71
CA TRP A 56 -11.36 8.15 2.04
C TRP A 56 -12.05 9.21 2.89
N ASN A 57 -12.38 8.88 4.15
CA ASN A 57 -12.87 9.85 5.12
C ASN A 57 -11.77 10.89 5.49
N LYS A 58 -12.09 11.83 6.38
CA LYS A 58 -11.16 12.89 6.80
C LYS A 58 -9.99 12.43 7.69
N GLY A 59 -9.92 11.14 8.02
CA GLY A 59 -8.97 10.60 9.01
C GLY A 59 -9.42 10.86 10.44
N VAL A 60 -9.35 9.84 11.29
CA VAL A 60 -9.65 9.93 12.73
C VAL A 60 -8.33 9.81 13.49
N SER A 61 -8.03 10.78 14.35
CA SER A 61 -6.88 10.67 15.24
C SER A 61 -7.12 9.49 16.19
N ASN A 62 -6.21 8.51 16.23
CA ASN A 62 -6.16 7.63 17.40
C ASN A 62 -5.51 8.47 18.50
N THR A 63 -6.35 9.00 19.39
CA THR A 63 -5.88 9.54 20.65
C THR A 63 -5.32 8.44 21.53
#